data_AF-A0A098EIB5-F1
#
_entry.id   AF-A0A098EIB5-F1
#
_cell.length_a   1.000
_cell.length_b   1.000
_cell.length_c   1.000
_cell.angle_alpha   90.00
_cell.angle_beta   90.00
_cell.angle_gamma   90.00
#
_symmetry.space_group_name_H-M   'P 1'
#
loop_
_entity.id
_entity.type
_entity.pdbx_description
1 polymer ?
#
loop_
_entity_poly.entity_id
_entity_poly.type
_entity_poly.pdbx_seq_one_letter_code
_entity_poly.pdbx_strand_id
1 'polypeptide(L)' 'MYQTQLEEQFGKPMKDIIYEYYITKNYGPSVGAKELGIPRRVFIYFRNYYGLKEVKHALHADQNVCPDK' A
#
# COMPACT_ATOMS: atom_id res chain seq x y z
N MET A 1 3.32 0.59 18.91
CA MET A 1 3.12 -0.22 17.69
C MET A 1 2.87 0.74 16.53
N TYR A 2 3.48 0.53 15.35
CA TYR A 2 3.29 1.43 14.19
C TYR A 2 1.84 1.52 13.71
N GLN A 3 1.04 0.48 13.96
CA GLN A 3 -0.39 0.45 13.67
C GLN A 3 -1.15 1.54 14.43
N THR A 4 -1.16 1.48 15.77
CA THR A 4 -1.90 2.43 16.61
C THR A 4 -1.49 3.87 16.34
N GLN A 5 -0.19 4.14 16.22
CA GLN A 5 0.32 5.49 15.94
C GLN A 5 -0.20 6.06 14.61
N LEU A 6 -0.21 5.25 13.54
CA LEU A 6 -0.72 5.68 12.24
C LEU A 6 -2.25 5.80 12.26
N GLU A 7 -2.94 4.92 12.95
CA GLU A 7 -4.39 4.97 13.07
C GLU A 7 -4.86 6.23 13.82
N GLU A 8 -4.15 6.62 14.89
CA GLU A 8 -4.38 7.88 15.61
C GLU A 8 -4.04 9.10 14.76
N GLN A 9 -2.91 9.08 14.06
CA GLN A 9 -2.45 10.21 13.24
C GLN A 9 -3.38 10.50 12.06
N PHE A 10 -3.89 9.45 11.39
CA PHE A 10 -4.70 9.59 10.19
C PHE A 10 -6.21 9.45 10.45
N GLY A 11 -6.62 9.03 11.65
CA GLY A 11 -8.02 8.79 12.00
C GLY A 11 -8.68 7.69 11.16
N LYS A 12 -7.87 6.78 10.60
CA LYS A 12 -8.29 5.72 9.68
C LYS A 12 -7.64 4.40 10.09
N PRO A 13 -8.29 3.25 9.84
CA PRO A 13 -7.66 1.96 10.12
C PRO A 13 -6.41 1.78 9.25
N MET A 14 -5.41 1.08 9.76
CA MET A 14 -4.12 0.87 9.09
C MET A 14 -4.29 0.27 7.69
N LYS A 15 -5.29 -0.60 7.49
CA LYS A 15 -5.63 -1.15 6.17
C LYS A 15 -5.92 -0.05 5.14
N ASP A 16 -6.76 0.93 5.50
CA ASP A 16 -7.18 1.99 4.59
C ASP A 16 -6.04 2.96 4.30
N ILE A 17 -5.19 3.22 5.30
CA ILE A 17 -3.97 4.01 5.13
C ILE A 17 -3.07 3.34 4.08
N ILE A 18 -2.72 2.05 4.26
CA ILE A 18 -1.86 1.37 3.30
C ILE A 18 -2.53 1.23 1.93
N TYR A 19 -3.84 1.00 1.88
CA TYR A 19 -4.61 0.95 0.64
C TYR A 19 -4.52 2.27 -0.12
N GLU A 20 -4.76 3.41 0.54
CA GLU A 20 -4.72 4.73 -0.07
C GLU A 20 -3.34 5.01 -0.68
N TYR A 21 -2.26 4.72 0.07
CA TYR A 21 -0.91 4.99 -0.42
C TYR A 21 -0.46 4.00 -1.51
N TYR A 22 -0.77 2.71 -1.36
CA TYR A 22 -0.27 1.67 -2.28
C TYR A 22 -1.13 1.50 -3.53
N ILE A 23 -2.45 1.58 -3.40
CA ILE A 23 -3.43 1.41 -4.48
C ILE A 23 -3.80 2.76 -5.06
N THR A 24 -4.44 3.64 -4.28
CA THR A 24 -5.03 4.89 -4.80
C THR A 24 -3.96 5.86 -5.31
N LYS A 25 -2.87 6.06 -4.56
CA LYS A 25 -1.73 6.92 -4.95
C LYS A 25 -0.71 6.18 -5.81
N ASN A 26 -0.88 4.87 -6.03
CA ASN A 26 0.03 4.01 -6.78
C ASN A 26 1.50 4.04 -6.28
N TYR A 27 1.75 4.34 -4.99
CA TYR A 27 3.13 4.46 -4.50
C TYR A 27 3.82 3.10 -4.34
N GLY A 28 5.12 3.10 -4.60
CA GLY A 28 6.00 1.99 -4.26
C GLY A 28 6.28 1.92 -2.75
N PRO A 29 6.74 0.77 -2.23
CA PRO A 29 6.99 0.60 -0.80
C PRO A 29 7.96 1.60 -0.18
N SER A 30 8.94 2.08 -0.96
CA SER A 30 9.92 3.07 -0.48
C SER A 30 9.29 4.45 -0.31
N VAL A 31 8.47 4.88 -1.28
CA VAL A 31 7.79 6.18 -1.26
C VAL A 31 6.70 6.18 -0.18
N GLY A 32 5.83 5.16 -0.17
CA GLY A 32 4.76 5.06 0.83
C GLY A 32 5.28 4.99 2.27
N ALA A 33 6.39 4.29 2.51
CA ALA A 33 7.01 4.25 3.83
C ALA A 33 7.59 5.61 4.25
N LYS A 34 8.22 6.35 3.33
CA LYS A 34 8.76 7.69 3.58
C LYS A 34 7.64 8.67 3.96
N GLU A 35 6.55 8.67 3.20
CA GLU A 35 5.41 9.57 3.44
C GLU A 35 4.69 9.27 4.76
N LEU A 36 4.63 7.98 5.15
CA LEU A 36 4.05 7.56 6.42
C LEU A 36 5.03 7.66 7.60
N GLY A 37 6.29 8.07 7.37
CA GLY A 37 7.30 8.15 8.44
C GLY A 37 7.64 6.81 9.09
N ILE A 38 7.46 5.70 8.38
CA ILE A 38 7.72 4.34 8.89
C ILE A 38 8.86 3.65 8.14
N PRO A 39 9.49 2.62 8.74
CA PRO A 39 10.46 1.80 8.02
C PRO A 39 9.81 1.05 6.84
N ARG A 40 10.51 0.97 5.71
CA ARG A 40 10.06 0.24 4.51
C ARG A 40 9.58 -1.18 4.80
N ARG A 41 10.26 -1.90 5.71
CA ARG A 41 9.87 -3.27 6.13
C ARG A 41 8.46 -3.32 6.75
N VAL A 42 8.07 -2.28 7.48
CA VAL A 42 6.75 -2.17 8.13
C VAL A 42 5.68 -1.97 7.06
N PHE A 43 5.94 -1.10 6.09
CA PHE A 43 5.04 -0.90 4.95
C PHE A 43 4.83 -2.20 4.15
N ILE A 44 5.93 -2.91 3.85
CA ILE A 44 5.87 -4.20 3.13
C ILE A 44 5.09 -5.24 3.93
N TYR A 45 5.32 -5.31 5.25
CA TYR A 45 4.61 -6.21 6.15
C TYR A 45 3.09 -5.99 6.04
N PHE A 46 2.61 -4.76 6.25
CA PHE A 46 1.17 -4.50 6.21
C PHE A 46 0.57 -4.67 4.81
N ARG A 47 1.28 -4.26 3.76
CA ARG A 47 0.87 -4.52 2.37
C ARG A 47 0.62 -6.01 2.13
N ASN A 48 1.53 -6.86 2.59
CA ASN A 48 1.40 -8.31 2.43
C ASN A 48 0.31 -8.87 3.33
N TYR A 49 0.25 -8.42 4.59
CA TYR A 49 -0.75 -8.83 5.58
C TYR A 49 -2.18 -8.58 5.08
N TYR A 50 -2.41 -7.47 4.37
CA TYR A 50 -3.70 -7.13 3.78
C TYR A 50 -3.91 -7.64 2.34
N GLY A 51 -2.98 -8.43 1.78
CA GLY A 51 -3.11 -8.97 0.42
C GLY A 51 -3.13 -7.91 -0.69
N LEU A 52 -2.64 -6.69 -0.42
CA LEU A 52 -2.83 -5.56 -1.35
C LEU A 52 -2.03 -5.69 -2.65
N LYS A 53 -1.02 -6.57 -2.68
CA LYS A 53 -0.30 -6.88 -3.93
C LYS A 53 -1.24 -7.51 -4.96
N GLU A 54 -2.06 -8.46 -4.54
CA GLU A 54 -3.02 -9.14 -5.42
C GLU A 54 -4.14 -8.19 -5.83
N VAL A 55 -4.64 -7.38 -4.89
CA VAL A 55 -5.62 -6.32 -5.19
C VAL A 55 -5.09 -5.36 -6.25
N LYS A 56 -3.84 -4.90 -6.10
CA LYS A 56 -3.21 -4.02 -7.09
C LYS A 56 -3.09 -4.70 -8.45
N HIS A 57 -2.64 -5.95 -8.48
CA HIS A 57 -2.55 -6.72 -9.73
C HIS A 57 -3.92 -6.89 -10.39
N ALA A 58 -4.97 -7.20 -9.62
CA ALA A 58 -6.33 -7.33 -10.15
C ALA A 58 -6.87 -6.00 -10.70
N LEU A 59 -6.61 -4.88 -10.02
CA LEU A 59 -7.02 -3.54 -10.47
C LEU A 59 -6.28 -3.09 -11.74
N HIS A 60 -4.99 -3.44 -11.88
CA HIS A 60 -4.20 -3.09 -13.06
C HIS A 60 -4.21 -4.16 -14.17
N ALA A 61 -4.78 -5.35 -13.91
CA ALA A 61 -4.96 -6.39 -14.93
C ALA A 61 -5.92 -5.95 -16.05
N ASP A 62 -6.78 -4.96 -15.78
CA ASP A 62 -7.64 -4.32 -16.79
C ASP A 62 -6.86 -3.35 -17.71
N GLN A 63 -5.64 -2.96 -17.35
CA GLN A 63 -4.80 -2.04 -18.13
C GLN A 63 -3.67 -2.72 -18.91
N ASN A 64 -3.61 -4.05 -18.95
CA ASN A 64 -2.61 -4.77 -19.72
C ASN A 64 -3.28 -5.56 -20.86
N VAL A 65 -3.75 -4.82 -21.87
CA VAL A 65 -3.60 -5.29 -23.24
C VAL A 65 -2.11 -5.53 -23.42
N CYS A 66 -1.72 -6.79 -23.54
CA CYS A 66 -0.37 -7.21 -23.84
C CYS A 66 0.18 -6.42 -25.04
N PRO A 67 1.34 -5.73 -24.96
CA PRO A 67 2.15 -5.59 -26.14
C PRO A 67 2.74 -6.97 -26.43
N ASP A 68 2.27 -7.53 -27.53
CA ASP A 68 2.77 -8.73 -28.18
C ASP A 68 4.31 -8.69 -28.24
N LYS A 69 4.92 -9.85 -28.01
CA LYS A 69 6.37 -10.04 -27.95
C LYS A 69 7.00 -10.01 -29.33
#